data_AF-A0A397NBJ9-F1
#
_entry.id   AF-A0A397NBJ9-F1
#
_cell.length_a   1.000
_cell.length_b   1.000
_cell.length_c   1.000
_cell.angle_alpha   90.00
_cell.angle_beta   90.00
_cell.angle_gamma   90.00
#
_symmetry.space_group_name_H-M   'P 1'
#
loop_
_entity.id
_entity.type
_entity.pdbx_description
1 polymer ?
#
loop_
_entity_poly.entity_id
_entity_poly.type
_entity_poly.pdbx_seq_one_letter_code
_entity_poly.pdbx_strand_id
1 'polypeptide(L)'
;MTHTRLEELAQRLAARTQELRGERTPAPALRVVAGDAHVVRGERRMDAIMREWHCRMIRNVRRRWGEPMQHVIDQACCGVVNIEQLADDALIQLHKDMERAEECIREGISFHDAGLLRAHYG
;
A
#
# COMPACT_ATOMS: atom_id res chain seq x y z
N MET A 1 -41.05 -37.54 14.65
CA MET A 1 -41.09 -37.33 13.17
C MET A 1 -40.19 -36.20 12.67
N THR A 2 -39.48 -35.45 13.53
CA THR A 2 -38.58 -34.35 13.14
C THR A 2 -37.13 -34.79 12.91
N HIS A 3 -36.68 -35.84 13.60
CA HIS A 3 -35.32 -36.38 13.52
C HIS A 3 -34.95 -36.91 12.13
N THR A 4 -35.88 -37.64 11.50
CA THR A 4 -35.70 -38.21 10.15
C THR A 4 -35.56 -37.15 9.06
N ARG A 5 -36.27 -36.01 9.18
CA ARG A 5 -36.13 -34.90 8.22
C ARG A 5 -34.77 -34.21 8.30
N LEU A 6 -34.18 -34.14 9.50
CA LEU A 6 -32.85 -33.55 9.68
C LEU A 6 -31.76 -34.47 9.10
N GLU A 7 -31.92 -35.79 9.26
CA GLU A 7 -31.02 -36.79 8.67
C GLU A 7 -31.07 -36.78 7.13
N GLU A 8 -32.27 -36.70 6.54
CA GLU A 8 -32.43 -36.55 5.09
C GLU A 8 -31.79 -35.25 4.56
N LEU A 9 -31.92 -34.14 5.31
CA LEU A 9 -31.30 -32.86 4.94
C LEU A 9 -29.77 -32.95 4.98
N ALA A 10 -29.22 -33.58 6.02
CA ALA A 10 -27.79 -33.81 6.16
C ALA A 10 -27.23 -34.68 5.02
N GLN A 11 -27.94 -35.74 4.63
CA GLN A 11 -27.56 -36.60 3.52
C GLN A 11 -27.59 -35.87 2.18
N ARG A 12 -28.60 -35.02 1.94
CA ARG A 12 -28.69 -34.20 0.71
C ARG A 12 -27.58 -33.15 0.63
N LEU A 13 -27.21 -32.54 1.76
CA LEU A 13 -26.07 -31.62 1.83
C LEU A 13 -24.75 -32.35 1.54
N ALA A 14 -24.53 -33.52 2.15
CA ALA A 14 -23.33 -34.31 1.94
C ALA A 14 -23.15 -34.72 0.46
N ALA A 15 -24.22 -35.25 -0.17
CA ALA A 15 -24.21 -35.59 -1.59
C ALA A 15 -23.86 -34.39 -2.48
N ARG A 16 -24.48 -33.23 -2.23
CA ARG A 16 -24.24 -32.01 -3.00
C ARG A 16 -22.83 -31.43 -2.81
N THR A 17 -22.27 -31.53 -1.60
CA THR A 17 -20.87 -31.12 -1.37
C THR A 17 -19.86 -32.05 -2.06
N GLN A 18 -20.21 -33.33 -2.23
CA GLN A 18 -19.38 -34.30 -2.95
C GLN A 18 -19.33 -33.98 -4.45
N GLU A 19 -20.48 -33.66 -5.05
CA GLU A 19 -20.61 -33.24 -6.45
C GLU A 19 -19.80 -31.96 -6.74
N LEU A 20 -19.94 -30.94 -5.87
CA LEU A 20 -19.21 -29.67 -6.00
C LEU A 20 -17.69 -29.81 -5.80
N ARG A 21 -17.22 -30.82 -5.06
CA ARG A 21 -15.77 -31.10 -4.92
C ARG A 21 -15.19 -31.78 -6.16
N GLY A 22 -16.01 -32.53 -6.92
CA GLY A 22 -15.63 -33.16 -8.18
C GLY A 22 -15.42 -32.15 -9.31
N GLU A 23 -16.20 -31.07 -9.32
CA GLU A 23 -16.09 -29.94 -10.26
C GLU A 23 -15.03 -28.91 -9.84
N ARG A 24 -13.90 -29.35 -9.29
CA ARG A 24 -12.74 -28.47 -9.15
C ARG A 24 -12.26 -28.10 -10.54
N THR A 25 -12.69 -26.94 -11.03
CA THR A 25 -12.11 -26.26 -12.19
C THR A 25 -10.60 -26.28 -11.97
N PRO A 26 -9.79 -26.78 -12.94
CA PRO A 26 -8.34 -26.79 -12.76
C PRO A 26 -7.92 -25.37 -12.42
N ALA A 27 -7.24 -25.20 -11.28
CA ALA A 27 -6.76 -23.89 -10.86
C ALA A 27 -6.00 -23.29 -12.05
N PRO A 28 -6.25 -22.03 -12.41
CA PRO A 28 -5.58 -21.42 -13.54
C PRO A 28 -4.07 -21.63 -13.36
N ALA A 29 -3.41 -22.15 -14.40
CA ALA A 29 -1.98 -22.41 -14.39
C ALA A 29 -1.25 -21.07 -14.42
N LEU A 30 -1.24 -20.38 -13.29
CA LEU A 30 -0.50 -19.15 -13.08
C LEU A 30 0.98 -19.54 -13.08
N ARG A 31 1.63 -19.31 -14.22
CA ARG A 31 3.08 -19.36 -14.30
C ARG A 31 3.62 -18.15 -13.56
N VAL A 32 4.43 -18.39 -12.53
CA VAL A 32 5.27 -17.34 -11.96
C VAL A 32 6.23 -16.90 -13.07
N VAL A 33 5.90 -15.79 -13.72
CA VAL A 33 6.85 -15.10 -14.58
C VAL A 33 7.89 -14.55 -13.61
N ALA A 34 9.08 -15.15 -13.63
CA ALA A 34 10.23 -14.57 -12.97
C ALA A 34 10.39 -13.17 -13.56
N GLY A 35 9.94 -12.16 -12.81
CA GLY A 35 10.23 -10.77 -13.16
C GLY A 35 11.75 -10.63 -13.29
N ASP A 36 12.17 -9.73 -14.17
CA ASP A 36 13.58 -9.51 -14.51
C ASP A 36 14.49 -9.58 -13.27
N ALA A 37 15.63 -10.25 -13.39
CA ALA A 37 16.53 -10.53 -12.26
C ALA A 37 16.95 -9.27 -11.44
N HIS A 38 16.79 -8.07 -12.00
CA HIS A 38 16.94 -6.79 -11.29
C HIS A 38 15.91 -6.57 -10.17
N VAL A 39 14.71 -7.12 -10.30
CA VAL A 39 13.66 -7.10 -9.27
C VAL A 39 14.10 -7.86 -8.02
N VAL A 40 14.85 -8.95 -8.17
CA VAL A 40 15.25 -9.83 -7.07
C VAL A 40 16.45 -9.26 -6.30
N ARG A 41 17.23 -8.35 -6.90
CA ARG A 41 18.39 -7.68 -6.27
C ARG A 41 18.10 -6.34 -5.59
N GLY A 42 16.86 -5.87 -5.59
CA GLY A 42 16.51 -4.57 -5.01
C GLY A 42 16.89 -3.37 -5.88
N GLU A 43 17.25 -3.59 -7.14
CA GLU A 43 17.64 -2.54 -8.09
C GLU A 43 16.51 -2.24 -9.08
N ARG A 44 15.25 -2.15 -8.60
CA ARG A 44 14.24 -1.41 -9.38
C ARG A 44 14.51 0.07 -9.21
N ARG A 45 15.55 0.56 -9.88
CA ARG A 45 15.78 2.00 -9.99
C ARG A 45 14.55 2.61 -10.67
N MET A 46 13.95 3.59 -10.01
CA MET A 46 12.75 4.25 -10.51
C MET A 46 13.09 4.96 -11.81
N ASP A 47 12.23 4.81 -12.83
CA ASP A 47 12.44 5.51 -14.09
C ASP A 47 12.25 7.03 -13.91
N ALA A 48 12.84 7.80 -14.82
CA ALA A 48 12.84 9.25 -14.72
C ALA A 48 11.43 9.87 -14.75
N ILE A 49 10.48 9.24 -15.46
CA ILE A 49 9.11 9.73 -15.59
C ILE A 49 8.37 9.50 -14.27
N MET A 50 8.49 8.31 -13.71
CA MET A 50 7.91 7.98 -12.40
C MET A 50 8.49 8.86 -11.31
N ARG A 51 9.81 9.08 -11.31
CA ARG A 51 10.48 9.99 -10.37
C ARG A 51 9.96 11.42 -10.49
N GLU A 52 9.86 11.94 -11.71
CA GLU A 52 9.28 13.27 -11.95
C GLU A 52 7.83 13.35 -11.45
N TRP A 53 7.04 12.32 -11.71
CA TRP A 53 5.65 12.23 -11.25
C TRP A 53 5.56 12.29 -9.72
N HIS A 54 6.38 11.53 -8.97
CA HIS A 54 6.42 11.60 -7.51
C HIS A 54 6.74 13.02 -7.03
N CYS A 55 7.76 13.66 -7.61
CA CYS A 55 8.12 15.04 -7.26
C CYS A 55 6.98 16.03 -7.58
N ARG A 56 6.29 15.88 -8.71
CA ARG A 56 5.13 16.72 -9.06
C ARG A 56 3.97 16.53 -8.07
N MET A 57 3.69 15.28 -7.68
CA MET A 57 2.62 14.95 -6.73
C MET A 57 2.91 15.60 -5.37
N ILE A 58 4.10 15.38 -4.82
CA ILE A 58 4.51 15.95 -3.52
C ILE A 58 4.39 17.48 -3.52
N ARG A 59 4.86 18.16 -4.58
CA ARG A 59 4.72 19.62 -4.71
C ARG A 59 3.25 20.06 -4.80
N ASN A 60 2.39 19.28 -5.46
CA ASN A 60 0.97 19.59 -5.56
C ASN A 60 0.26 19.49 -4.20
N VAL A 61 0.52 18.44 -3.43
CA VAL A 61 -0.05 18.26 -2.09
C VAL A 61 0.40 19.35 -1.14
N ARG A 62 1.69 19.68 -1.15
CA ARG A 62 2.23 20.82 -0.41
C ARG A 62 1.54 22.13 -0.78
N ARG A 63 1.29 22.37 -2.08
CA ARG A 63 0.59 23.57 -2.54
C ARG A 63 -0.86 23.62 -2.06
N ARG A 64 -1.54 22.47 -2.00
CA ARG A 64 -2.94 22.37 -1.55
C ARG A 64 -3.10 22.63 -0.05
N TRP A 65 -2.21 22.06 0.77
CA TRP A 65 -2.37 22.04 2.23
C TRP A 65 -1.44 22.99 3.00
N GLY A 66 -0.40 23.52 2.35
CA GLY A 66 0.45 24.58 2.91
C GLY A 66 1.53 24.09 3.87
N GLU A 67 1.78 24.89 4.91
CA GLU A 67 2.86 24.72 5.88
C GLU A 67 2.90 23.35 6.58
N PRO A 68 1.78 22.75 7.02
CA PRO A 68 1.84 21.45 7.72
C PRO A 68 2.56 20.37 6.91
N MET A 69 2.34 20.36 5.59
CA MET A 69 3.01 19.44 4.66
C MET A 69 4.49 19.74 4.47
N GLN A 70 4.90 21.00 4.63
CA GLN A 70 6.32 21.39 4.54
C GLN A 70 7.14 20.71 5.63
N HIS A 71 6.60 20.56 6.85
CA HIS A 71 7.30 19.86 7.93
C HIS A 71 7.59 18.38 7.61
N VAL A 72 6.65 17.70 6.95
CA VAL A 72 6.82 16.30 6.51
C VAL A 72 7.92 16.21 5.44
N ILE A 73 7.93 17.17 4.50
CA ILE A 73 8.95 17.26 3.46
C ILE A 73 10.33 17.56 4.05
N ASP A 74 10.42 18.51 4.97
CA ASP A 74 11.69 18.92 5.60
C ASP A 74 12.32 17.77 6.37
N GLN A 75 11.51 17.01 7.10
CA GLN A 75 11.97 15.81 7.81
C GLN A 75 12.52 14.76 6.83
N ALA A 76 11.82 14.51 5.72
CA ALA A 76 12.27 13.55 4.72
C ALA A 76 13.52 14.03 3.96
N CYS A 77 13.64 15.35 3.76
CA CYS A 77 14.79 15.97 3.11
C CYS A 77 15.97 16.21 4.06
N CYS A 78 15.93 15.73 5.31
CA CYS A 78 17.04 15.90 6.23
C CYS A 78 18.33 15.31 5.64
N GLY A 79 19.33 16.18 5.40
CA GLY A 79 20.60 15.82 4.77
C GLY A 79 20.68 16.01 3.26
N VAL A 80 19.60 16.45 2.60
CA VAL A 80 19.58 16.81 1.17
C VAL A 80 18.94 18.18 0.96
N VAL A 81 19.25 18.85 -0.16
CA VAL A 81 18.73 20.21 -0.41
C VAL A 81 17.25 20.21 -0.79
N ASN A 82 16.81 19.18 -1.51
CA ASN A 82 15.47 19.13 -2.08
C ASN A 82 15.00 17.69 -2.36
N ILE A 83 13.70 17.55 -2.65
CA ILE A 83 13.06 16.25 -2.91
C ILE A 83 13.65 15.51 -4.13
N GLU A 84 14.22 16.25 -5.08
CA GLU A 84 14.84 15.71 -6.29
C GLU A 84 16.17 15.01 -6.02
N GLN A 85 16.76 15.20 -4.84
CA GLN A 85 17.98 14.52 -4.40
C GLN A 85 17.71 13.31 -3.50
N LEU A 86 16.45 13.04 -3.15
CA LEU A 86 16.09 11.88 -2.34
C LEU A 86 16.36 10.57 -3.09
N ALA A 87 16.85 9.55 -2.38
CA ALA A 87 16.90 8.20 -2.93
C ALA A 87 15.50 7.75 -3.38
N ASP A 88 15.41 6.86 -4.38
CA ASP A 88 14.12 6.42 -4.94
C ASP A 88 13.19 5.87 -3.85
N ASP A 89 13.70 5.04 -2.95
CA ASP A 89 12.93 4.49 -1.82
C ASP A 89 12.43 5.59 -0.87
N ALA A 90 13.27 6.57 -0.56
CA ALA A 90 12.91 7.69 0.30
C ALA A 90 11.85 8.59 -0.35
N LEU A 91 11.92 8.78 -1.66
CA LEU A 91 10.94 9.56 -2.42
C LEU A 91 9.58 8.84 -2.50
N ILE A 92 9.58 7.53 -2.70
CA ILE A 92 8.36 6.69 -2.64
C ILE A 92 7.76 6.74 -1.23
N GLN A 93 8.60 6.61 -0.20
CA GLN A 93 8.13 6.66 1.18
C GLN A 93 7.54 8.03 1.52
N LEU A 94 8.21 9.12 1.15
CA LEU A 94 7.68 10.48 1.32
C LEU A 94 6.33 10.64 0.62
N HIS A 95 6.16 10.14 -0.60
CA HIS A 95 4.87 10.21 -1.28
C HIS A 95 3.76 9.52 -0.47
N LYS A 96 4.00 8.33 0.06
CA LYS A 96 3.03 7.62 0.91
C LYS A 96 2.73 8.38 2.20
N ASP A 97 3.76 8.97 2.81
CA ASP A 97 3.59 9.77 4.02
C ASP A 97 2.80 11.06 3.74
N MET A 98 2.91 11.64 2.54
CA MET A 98 2.09 12.76 2.10
C MET A 98 0.62 12.35 1.96
N GLU A 99 0.31 11.21 1.33
CA GLU A 99 -1.07 10.70 1.23
C GLU A 99 -1.67 10.44 2.62
N ARG A 100 -0.89 9.85 3.53
CA ARG A 100 -1.28 9.65 4.93
C ARG A 100 -1.50 10.98 5.66
N ALA A 101 -0.65 11.97 5.43
CA ALA A 101 -0.79 13.29 6.03
C ALA A 101 -2.08 13.98 5.56
N GLU A 102 -2.49 13.79 4.30
CA GLU A 102 -3.78 14.30 3.80
C GLU A 102 -4.96 13.66 4.55
N GLU A 103 -4.91 12.35 4.77
CA GLU A 103 -5.90 11.62 5.57
C GLU A 103 -5.96 12.20 6.99
N CYS A 104 -4.81 12.42 7.62
CA CYS A 104 -4.73 12.98 8.97
C CYS A 104 -5.33 14.40 9.05
N ILE A 105 -5.06 15.28 8.08
CA ILE A 105 -5.69 16.61 8.06
C ILE A 105 -7.21 16.48 7.93
N ARG A 106 -7.69 15.58 7.06
CA ARG A 106 -9.12 15.38 6.83
C ARG A 106 -9.84 14.81 8.07
N GLU A 107 -9.16 13.98 8.84
CA GLU A 107 -9.68 13.38 10.08
C GLU A 107 -9.42 14.25 11.33
N GLY A 108 -8.64 15.33 11.21
CA GLY A 108 -8.27 16.19 12.34
C GLY A 108 -7.26 15.54 13.29
N ILE A 109 -6.51 14.55 12.82
CA ILE A 109 -5.48 13.84 13.59
C ILE A 109 -4.15 14.62 13.49
N SER A 110 -3.46 14.78 14.62
CA SER A 110 -2.16 15.45 14.62
C SER A 110 -1.10 14.58 13.93
N PHE A 111 -0.14 15.21 13.25
CA PHE A 111 0.94 14.49 12.55
C PHE A 111 1.89 13.74 13.50
N HIS A 112 1.96 14.19 14.76
CA HIS A 112 2.72 13.51 15.79
C HIS A 112 2.04 12.20 16.21
N ASP A 113 0.72 12.21 16.42
CA ASP A 113 -0.05 11.02 16.80
C ASP A 113 -0.10 9.99 15.66
N ALA A 114 -0.09 10.47 14.41
CA ALA A 114 -0.01 9.63 13.23
C ALA A 114 1.39 9.02 13.00
N GLY A 115 2.40 9.39 13.80
CA GLY A 115 3.78 8.95 13.60
C GLY A 115 4.40 9.43 12.29
N LEU A 116 3.87 10.51 11.69
CA LEU A 116 4.41 11.13 10.48
C LEU A 116 5.60 12.04 10.81
N LEU A 117 5.51 12.76 11.92
CA LEU A 117 6.61 13.55 12.45
C LEU A 117 7.29 12.81 13.60
N ARG A 118 8.62 12.76 13.57
CA ARG A 118 9.42 12.23 14.66
C ARG A 118 9.39 13.26 15.80
N ALA A 119 9.13 12.78 17.01
CA ALA A 119 9.27 13.61 18.20
C ALA A 119 10.73 14.08 18.29
N HIS A 120 10.98 15.37 18.02
CA HIS A 120 12.24 16.01 18.38
C HIS A 120 12.27 16.23 19.90
N TYR A 121 12.33 15.15 20.67
CA TYR A 121 12.66 15.16 22.09
C TYR A 121 13.64 14.02 22.35
N GLY A 122 14.93 14.36 22.27
CA GLY A 122 16.02 13.68 22.93
C GLY A 122 16.70 14.69 23.84
#